data_AF-A0AAW1AGS7-F1
#
_entry.id   AF-A0AAW1AGS7-F1
#
_cell.length_a   1.000
_cell.length_b   1.000
_cell.length_c   1.000
_cell.angle_alpha   90.00
_cell.angle_beta   90.00
_cell.angle_gamma   90.00
#
_symmetry.space_group_name_H-M   'P 1'
#
loop_
_entity.id
_entity.type
_entity.pdbx_description
1 polymer ?
#
loop_
_entity_poly.entity_id
_entity_poly.type
_entity_poly.pdbx_seq_one_letter_code
_entity_poly.pdbx_strand_id
1 'polypeptide(L)'
;MAKPAKFISVWCSILTLTMLVAYQTLRIFTICVTDKASVNQDRLCIYPAYFPFDIRSTSRLLIINSAQVIAGYSDTLAYTTVDTFIAMLIMHICGQFEILKKKLLRLMDRVNDRQSKSMTEFRKELALIIDKHEQLNG
;
A
#
# COMPACT_ATOMS: atom_id res chain seq x y z
N MET A 1 1.03 -13.72 16.73
CA MET A 1 -0.35 -13.87 16.21
C MET A 1 -0.91 -12.64 15.45
N ALA A 2 -0.11 -11.61 15.11
CA ALA A 2 -0.61 -10.40 14.41
C ALA A 2 -0.59 -10.44 12.86
N LYS A 3 -0.01 -11.49 12.26
CA LYS A 3 0.14 -11.63 10.79
C LYS A 3 -1.17 -11.90 10.03
N PRO A 4 -2.09 -12.78 10.49
CA PRO A 4 -3.34 -13.01 9.78
C PRO A 4 -4.28 -11.79 9.87
N ALA A 5 -4.30 -11.08 11.01
CA ALA A 5 -5.15 -9.90 11.20
C ALA A 5 -4.81 -8.75 10.24
N LYS A 6 -3.52 -8.51 9.99
CA LYS A 6 -3.06 -7.50 9.01
C LYS A 6 -3.46 -7.87 7.58
N PHE A 7 -3.34 -9.15 7.21
CA PHE A 7 -3.72 -9.64 5.88
C PHE A 7 -5.23 -9.57 5.65
N ILE A 8 -6.02 -9.95 6.64
CA ILE A 8 -7.49 -9.85 6.62
C ILE A 8 -7.93 -8.39 6.51
N SER A 9 -7.26 -7.47 7.24
CA SER A 9 -7.53 -6.03 7.13
C SER A 9 -7.23 -5.48 5.74
N VAL A 10 -6.10 -5.87 5.14
CA VAL A 10 -5.75 -5.47 3.76
C VAL A 10 -6.77 -6.01 2.77
N TRP A 11 -7.22 -7.26 2.94
CA TRP A 11 -8.24 -7.86 2.08
C TRP A 11 -9.60 -7.17 2.20
N CYS A 12 -9.98 -6.77 3.41
CA CYS A 12 -11.20 -6.00 3.67
C CYS A 12 -11.12 -4.59 3.04
N SER A 13 -9.96 -3.93 3.14
CA SER A 13 -9.71 -2.66 2.45
C SER A 13 -9.79 -2.81 0.94
N ILE A 14 -9.23 -3.87 0.36
CA ILE A 14 -9.32 -4.15 -1.07
C ILE A 14 -10.78 -4.40 -1.48
N LEU A 15 -11.53 -5.21 -0.71
CA LEU A 15 -12.94 -5.51 -0.99
C LEU A 15 -13.84 -4.27 -0.91
N THR A 16 -13.59 -3.37 0.05
CA THR A 16 -14.36 -2.12 0.17
C THR A 16 -14.04 -1.15 -0.97
N LEU A 17 -12.77 -1.07 -1.39
CA LEU A 17 -12.34 -0.29 -2.53
C LEU A 17 -12.96 -0.81 -3.84
N THR A 18 -12.99 -2.12 -4.04
CA THR A 18 -13.60 -2.72 -5.24
C THR A 18 -15.12 -2.53 -5.26
N MET A 19 -15.80 -2.61 -4.12
CA MET A 19 -17.23 -2.30 -4.02
C MET A 19 -17.52 -0.84 -4.38
N LEU A 20 -16.70 0.10 -3.91
CA LEU A 20 -16.80 1.52 -4.25
C LEU A 20 -16.62 1.75 -5.75
N VAL A 21 -15.58 1.19 -6.35
CA VAL A 21 -15.33 1.29 -7.80
C VAL A 21 -16.48 0.67 -8.59
N ALA A 22 -16.95 -0.53 -8.22
CA ALA A 22 -18.05 -1.21 -8.88
C ALA A 22 -19.38 -0.44 -8.78
N TYR A 23 -19.63 0.21 -7.63
CA TYR A 23 -20.81 1.06 -7.45
C TYR A 23 -20.76 2.31 -8.33
N GLN A 24 -19.59 2.97 -8.41
CA GLN A 24 -19.38 4.13 -9.27
C GLN A 24 -19.50 3.76 -10.75
N THR A 25 -18.95 2.62 -11.18
CA THR A 25 -19.10 2.14 -12.55
C THR A 25 -20.54 1.76 -12.88
N LEU A 26 -21.28 1.13 -11.95
CA LEU A 26 -22.69 0.81 -12.13
C LEU A 26 -23.54 2.09 -12.27
N ARG A 27 -23.30 3.12 -11.44
CA ARG A 27 -23.95 4.44 -11.55
C ARG A 27 -23.71 5.07 -12.91
N ILE A 28 -22.46 5.07 -13.39
CA ILE A 28 -22.09 5.58 -14.73
C ILE A 28 -22.80 4.77 -15.83
N PHE A 29 -22.84 3.44 -15.69
CA PHE A 29 -23.51 2.56 -16.63
C PHE A 29 -25.02 2.82 -16.69
N THR A 30 -25.69 2.95 -15.55
CA THR A 30 -27.13 3.29 -15.50
C THR A 30 -27.40 4.62 -16.19
N ILE A 31 -26.57 5.63 -15.95
CA ILE A 31 -26.70 6.95 -16.59
C ILE A 31 -26.53 6.83 -18.12
N CYS A 32 -25.54 6.05 -18.58
CA CYS A 32 -25.29 5.81 -20.00
C CYS A 32 -26.44 5.04 -20.68
N VAL A 33 -27.03 4.06 -19.99
CA VAL A 33 -28.17 3.27 -20.48
C VAL A 33 -29.46 4.10 -20.50
N THR A 34 -29.70 4.93 -19.48
CA THR A 34 -30.87 5.83 -19.43
C THR A 34 -30.77 6.95 -20.47
N ASP A 35 -29.56 7.47 -20.73
CA ASP A 35 -29.29 8.43 -21.82
C ASP A 35 -29.66 7.86 -23.19
N LYS A 36 -29.34 6.57 -23.43
CA LYS A 36 -29.72 5.86 -24.66
C LYS A 36 -31.24 5.61 -24.77
N ALA A 37 -31.96 5.55 -23.64
CA ALA A 37 -33.37 5.18 -23.59
C ALA A 37 -34.34 6.37 -23.67
N SER A 38 -33.91 7.59 -23.35
CA SER A 38 -34.78 8.79 -23.39
C SER A 38 -34.61 9.60 -24.66
N VAL A 39 -35.64 9.60 -25.50
CA VAL A 39 -35.81 10.42 -26.72
C VAL A 39 -35.90 11.94 -26.45
N ASN A 40 -35.93 12.38 -25.19
CA ASN A 40 -36.09 13.78 -24.82
C ASN A 40 -34.72 14.45 -24.54
N GLN A 41 -34.15 15.01 -25.61
CA GLN A 41 -32.81 15.57 -25.73
C GLN A 41 -32.51 16.80 -24.86
N ASP A 42 -33.48 17.30 -24.08
CA ASP A 42 -33.40 18.60 -23.42
C ASP A 42 -32.89 18.56 -21.97
N ARG A 43 -32.59 17.38 -21.39
CA ARG A 43 -32.21 17.25 -19.96
C ARG A 43 -31.06 16.29 -19.63
N LEU A 44 -30.29 15.83 -20.61
CA LEU A 44 -29.34 14.73 -20.44
C LEU A 44 -27.91 15.20 -20.26
N CYS A 45 -27.63 15.82 -19.12
CA CYS A 45 -26.25 16.04 -18.66
C CYS A 45 -26.02 15.19 -17.40
N ILE A 46 -24.94 14.42 -17.35
CA ILE A 46 -24.60 13.54 -16.20
C ILE A 46 -24.51 14.35 -14.91
N TYR A 47 -24.04 15.58 -15.04
CA TYR A 47 -23.99 16.56 -13.97
C TYR A 47 -24.70 17.84 -14.41
N PRO A 48 -25.52 18.46 -13.54
CA PRO A 48 -26.08 19.78 -13.82
C PRO A 48 -24.93 20.78 -13.94
N ALA A 49 -24.58 21.14 -15.17
CA ALA A 49 -23.52 22.09 -15.48
C ALA A 49 -24.11 23.23 -16.32
N TYR A 50 -23.77 24.46 -15.95
CA TYR A 50 -24.21 25.65 -16.68
C TYR A 50 -23.24 25.92 -17.82
N PHE A 51 -23.64 25.60 -19.05
CA PHE A 51 -22.82 25.87 -20.22
C PHE A 51 -23.24 27.20 -20.86
N PRO A 52 -22.31 28.13 -21.12
CA PRO A 52 -22.60 29.44 -21.70
C PRO A 52 -22.84 29.41 -23.22
N PHE A 53 -22.95 28.21 -23.83
CA PHE A 53 -23.09 28.01 -25.28
C PHE A 53 -24.34 27.18 -25.60
N ASP A 54 -24.93 27.38 -26.79
CA ASP A 54 -26.13 26.64 -27.24
C ASP A 54 -25.84 25.14 -27.47
N ILE A 55 -26.29 24.29 -26.54
CA ILE A 55 -26.16 22.81 -26.58
C ILE A 55 -27.21 22.16 -27.51
N ARG A 56 -27.95 22.95 -28.29
CA ARG A 56 -29.05 22.45 -29.14
C ARG A 56 -28.69 21.36 -30.17
N SER A 57 -27.40 21.13 -30.48
CA SER A 57 -27.02 20.05 -31.41
C SER A 57 -26.67 18.74 -30.69
N THR A 58 -27.30 17.65 -31.12
CA THR A 58 -27.10 16.29 -30.61
C THR A 58 -25.62 15.89 -30.54
N SER A 59 -24.80 16.31 -31.51
CA SER A 59 -23.37 15.99 -31.54
C SER A 59 -22.56 16.67 -30.42
N ARG A 60 -22.90 17.91 -30.04
CA ARG A 60 -22.19 18.61 -28.96
C ARG A 60 -22.55 18.05 -27.59
N LEU A 61 -23.82 17.66 -27.40
CA LEU A 61 -24.28 17.00 -26.18
C LEU A 61 -23.53 15.69 -25.93
N LEU A 62 -23.34 14.86 -26.96
CA LEU A 62 -22.61 13.59 -26.85
C LEU A 62 -21.15 13.79 -26.42
N ILE A 63 -20.49 14.82 -26.93
CA ILE A 63 -19.10 15.14 -26.58
C ILE A 63 -19.00 15.58 -25.12
N ILE A 64 -19.90 16.46 -24.67
CA ILE A 64 -19.96 16.94 -23.28
C ILE A 64 -20.25 15.78 -22.32
N ASN A 65 -21.21 14.92 -22.67
CA ASN A 65 -21.55 13.72 -21.91
C ASN A 65 -20.33 12.79 -21.77
N SER A 66 -19.64 12.52 -22.89
CA SER A 66 -18.43 11.71 -22.91
C SER A 66 -17.31 12.32 -22.06
N ALA A 67 -17.12 13.64 -22.15
CA ALA A 67 -16.13 14.35 -21.35
C ALA A 67 -16.45 14.29 -19.84
N GLN A 68 -17.73 14.38 -19.45
CA GLN A 68 -18.16 14.22 -18.06
C GLN A 68 -17.90 12.80 -17.52
N VAL A 69 -18.14 11.76 -18.33
CA VAL A 69 -17.80 10.37 -17.98
C VAL A 69 -16.29 10.23 -17.78
N ILE A 70 -15.49 10.74 -18.71
CA ILE A 70 -14.02 10.66 -18.64
C ILE A 70 -13.49 11.40 -17.43
N ALA A 71 -14.01 12.61 -17.14
CA ALA A 71 -13.63 13.39 -15.99
C ALA A 71 -13.95 12.65 -14.67
N GLY A 72 -15.19 12.17 -14.51
CA GLY A 72 -15.59 11.43 -13.30
C GLY A 72 -14.80 10.12 -13.11
N TYR A 73 -14.46 9.44 -14.20
CA TYR A 73 -13.61 8.27 -14.16
C TYR A 73 -12.18 8.63 -13.77
N SER A 74 -11.63 9.71 -14.32
CA SER A 74 -10.28 10.18 -14.00
C SER A 74 -10.15 10.59 -12.52
N ASP A 75 -11.15 11.26 -11.95
CA ASP A 75 -11.17 11.63 -10.53
C ASP A 75 -11.21 10.40 -9.62
N THR A 76 -12.08 9.43 -9.95
CA THR A 76 -12.22 8.19 -9.19
C THR A 76 -10.93 7.36 -9.26
N LEU A 77 -10.34 7.25 -10.46
CA LEU A 77 -9.07 6.58 -10.67
C LEU A 77 -7.94 7.27 -9.92
N ALA A 78 -7.85 8.60 -9.97
CA ALA A 78 -6.82 9.35 -9.26
C ALA A 78 -6.93 9.10 -7.75
N TYR A 79 -8.14 9.18 -7.18
CA TYR A 79 -8.37 8.94 -5.76
C TYR A 79 -7.98 7.50 -5.35
N THR A 80 -8.43 6.52 -6.12
CA THR A 80 -8.16 5.09 -5.88
C THR A 80 -6.67 4.77 -6.03
N THR A 81 -6.02 5.35 -7.04
CA THR A 81 -4.58 5.17 -7.30
C THR A 81 -3.75 5.74 -6.16
N VAL A 82 -4.08 6.94 -5.68
CA VAL A 82 -3.39 7.58 -4.55
C VAL A 82 -3.53 6.74 -3.29
N ASP A 83 -4.76 6.31 -2.95
CA ASP A 83 -5.01 5.49 -1.77
C ASP A 83 -4.25 4.15 -1.81
N THR A 84 -4.32 3.45 -2.95
CA THR A 84 -3.60 2.18 -3.16
C THR A 84 -2.09 2.37 -3.11
N PHE A 85 -1.57 3.46 -3.67
CA PHE A 85 -0.15 3.77 -3.65
C PHE A 85 0.34 4.02 -2.22
N ILE A 86 -0.42 4.78 -1.42
CA ILE A 86 -0.11 5.00 0.01
C ILE A 86 -0.10 3.68 0.77
N ALA A 87 -1.11 2.83 0.59
CA ALA A 87 -1.19 1.53 1.25
C ALA A 87 0.01 0.63 0.88
N MET A 88 0.39 0.59 -0.40
CA MET A 88 1.54 -0.14 -0.90
C MET A 88 2.86 0.36 -0.30
N LEU A 89 3.06 1.68 -0.25
CA LEU A 89 4.24 2.30 0.35
C LEU A 89 4.36 1.93 1.82
N ILE A 90 3.27 2.02 2.59
CA ILE A 90 3.24 1.65 4.01
C ILE A 90 3.63 0.19 4.19
N MET A 91 3.07 -0.72 3.37
CA MET A 91 3.39 -2.14 3.44
C MET A 91 4.87 -2.41 3.12
N HIS A 92 5.42 -1.76 2.09
CA HIS A 92 6.83 -1.87 1.74
C HIS A 92 7.74 -1.37 2.86
N ILE A 93 7.45 -0.19 3.44
CA ILE A 93 8.24 0.37 4.54
C ILE A 93 8.17 -0.54 5.77
N CYS A 94 6.98 -1.05 6.12
CA CYS A 94 6.82 -1.99 7.23
C CYS A 94 7.63 -3.28 7.00
N GLY A 95 7.60 -3.83 5.77
CA GLY A 95 8.37 -5.01 5.40
C GLY A 95 9.89 -4.78 5.48
N GLN A 96 10.37 -3.65 4.95
CA GLN A 96 11.77 -3.27 5.02
C GLN A 96 12.24 -3.08 6.47
N PHE A 97 11.41 -2.46 7.30
CA PHE A 97 11.70 -2.26 8.72
C PHE A 97 11.79 -3.58 9.49
N GLU A 98 10.91 -4.55 9.20
CA GLU A 98 10.99 -5.88 9.82
C GLU A 98 12.28 -6.62 9.43
N ILE A 99 12.72 -6.50 8.17
CA ILE A 99 13.98 -7.07 7.69
C ILE A 99 15.17 -6.41 8.40
N LEU A 100 15.16 -5.08 8.51
CA LEU A 100 16.21 -4.33 9.21
C LEU A 100 16.30 -4.75 10.68
N LYS A 101 15.17 -4.86 11.37
CA LYS A 101 15.11 -5.35 12.75
C LYS A 101 15.75 -6.74 12.89
N LYS A 102 15.44 -7.67 11.99
CA LYS A 102 16.04 -9.02 12.00
C LYS A 102 17.55 -8.99 11.76
N LYS A 103 18.03 -8.14 10.85
CA LYS A 103 19.47 -7.97 10.61
C LYS A 103 20.18 -7.43 11.85
N LEU A 104 19.59 -6.43 12.52
CA LEU A 104 20.17 -5.82 13.72
C LEU A 104 20.24 -6.82 14.88
N LEU A 105 19.19 -7.61 15.11
CA LEU A 105 19.19 -8.68 16.12
C LEU A 105 20.28 -9.73 15.85
N ARG A 106 20.46 -10.16 14.60
CA ARG A 106 21.53 -11.10 14.22
C ARG A 106 22.93 -10.51 14.42
N LEU A 107 23.12 -9.21 14.21
CA LEU A 107 24.39 -8.55 14.46
C LEU A 107 24.70 -8.49 15.95
N MET A 108 23.72 -8.14 16.78
CA MET A 108 23.85 -8.12 18.24
C MET A 108 24.23 -9.50 18.79
N ASP A 109 23.55 -10.56 18.31
CA ASP A 109 23.84 -11.95 18.69
C ASP A 109 25.28 -12.37 18.35
N ARG A 110 25.75 -12.03 17.13
CA ARG A 110 27.14 -12.29 16.71
C ARG A 110 28.18 -11.54 17.53
N VAL A 111 27.89 -10.32 17.97
CA VAL A 111 28.80 -9.56 18.84
C VAL A 111 28.89 -10.22 20.21
N ASN A 112 27.76 -10.64 20.78
CA ASN A 112 27.71 -11.30 22.07
C ASN A 112 28.45 -12.66 22.06
N ASP A 113 28.26 -13.45 20.99
CA ASP A 113 28.98 -14.71 20.79
C ASP A 113 30.50 -14.51 20.66
N ARG A 114 30.94 -13.52 19.87
CA ARG A 114 32.37 -13.18 19.75
C ARG A 114 32.99 -12.75 21.08
N GLN A 115 32.27 -11.94 21.86
CA GLN A 115 32.75 -11.50 23.17
C GLN A 115 32.87 -12.67 24.15
N SER A 116 31.87 -13.56 24.18
CA SER A 116 31.88 -14.77 25.00
C SER A 116 33.06 -15.69 24.65
N LYS A 117 33.29 -15.91 23.35
CA LYS A 117 34.41 -16.73 22.86
C LYS A 117 35.77 -16.12 23.23
N SER A 118 35.93 -14.81 23.05
CA SER A 118 37.16 -14.09 23.41
C SER A 118 37.47 -14.16 24.90
N MET A 119 36.45 -13.97 25.76
CA MET A 119 36.60 -14.09 27.21
C MET A 119 36.99 -15.52 27.63
N THR A 120 36.45 -16.53 26.94
CA THR A 120 36.75 -17.94 27.23
C THR A 120 38.19 -18.29 26.85
N GLU A 121 38.68 -17.82 25.69
CA GLU A 121 40.09 -18.00 25.32
C GLU A 121 41.04 -17.29 26.28
N PHE A 122 40.73 -16.05 26.65
CA PHE A 122 41.56 -15.31 27.61
C PHE A 122 41.68 -16.03 28.95
N ARG A 123 40.58 -16.57 29.48
CA ARG A 123 40.58 -17.38 30.71
C ARG A 123 41.41 -18.65 30.57
N LYS A 124 41.38 -19.28 29.41
CA LYS A 124 42.14 -20.51 29.13
C LYS A 124 43.64 -20.22 29.12
N GLU A 125 44.07 -19.15 28.47
CA GLU A 125 45.48 -18.71 28.48
C GLU A 125 45.94 -18.34 29.89
N LEU A 126 45.12 -17.60 30.64
CA LEU A 126 45.45 -17.22 32.02
C LEU A 126 45.61 -18.46 32.93
N ALA A 127 44.72 -19.45 32.81
CA ALA A 127 44.83 -20.69 33.56
C ALA A 127 46.12 -21.46 33.23
N LEU A 128 46.53 -21.46 31.96
CA LEU A 128 47.74 -22.12 31.49
C LEU A 128 49.01 -21.44 32.04
N ILE A 129 49.01 -20.11 32.12
CA ILE A 129 50.10 -19.35 32.73
C ILE A 129 50.20 -19.65 34.24
N ILE A 130 49.07 -19.70 34.94
CA ILE A 130 49.03 -20.00 36.38
C ILE A 130 49.58 -21.40 36.66
N ASP A 131 49.10 -22.41 35.94
CA ASP A 131 49.53 -23.81 36.09
C ASP A 131 51.04 -23.97 35.84
N LYS A 132 51.56 -23.29 34.82
CA LYS A 132 53.00 -23.29 34.52
C LYS A 132 53.83 -22.61 35.61
N HIS A 133 53.33 -21.54 36.22
CA HIS A 133 54.00 -20.87 37.33
C HIS A 133 54.00 -21.73 38.60
N GLU A 134 52.94 -22.49 38.85
CA GLU A 134 52.84 -23.41 39.97
C GLU A 134 53.81 -24.59 39.83
N GLN A 135 53.92 -25.18 38.63
CA GLN A 135 54.88 -26.26 38.34
C GLN A 135 56.35 -25.82 38.43
N LEU A 136 56.65 -24.54 38.20
CA LEU A 136 58.02 -24.01 38.26
C LEU A 136 58.42 -23.52 39.66
N ASN A 137 57.46 -23.40 40.59
CA ASN A 137 57.67 -22.84 41.92
C ASN A 137 57.43 -23.86 43.06
N GLY A 138 57.22 -25.14 42.73
CA GLY A 138 57.19 -26.29 43.63
C GLY A 138 58.34 -27.25 43.34
#